data_AF-A0A918ITF3-F1
#
_entry.id   AF-A0A918ITF3-F1
#
_cell.length_a   1.000
_cell.length_b   1.000
_cell.length_c   1.000
_cell.angle_alpha   90.00
_cell.angle_beta   90.00
_cell.angle_gamma   90.00
#
_symmetry.space_group_name_H-M   'P 1'
#
loop_
_entity.id
_entity.type
_entity.pdbx_description
1 polymer ?
#
loop_
_entity_poly.entity_id
_entity_poly.type
_entity_poly.pdbx_seq_one_letter_code
_entity_poly.pdbx_strand_id
1 'polypeptide(L)'
;MSWAEWEQLKADAAARASTQMRLNSIPADPGGSSSGGGLSPQLKSKKQAWIKAGGDTKGLKDDIGKALTKLEEGQSGLGDTTGLQSATAQKELFDSWRRYVHDVSGRCGDLGGLMERSGHEFWMLDSDVKAQLDKISIKYQDTDPLGGHSKGK
;
A
#
# COMPACT_ATOMS: atom_id res chain seq x y z
N MET A 1 -2.78 12.25 48.87
CA MET A 1 -1.66 11.38 48.44
C MET A 1 -0.39 12.07 48.86
N SER A 2 0.24 11.56 49.92
CA SER A 2 1.35 12.27 50.54
C SER A 2 2.62 12.01 49.71
N TRP A 3 3.42 13.05 49.51
CA TRP A 3 4.66 12.98 48.72
C TRP A 3 5.63 11.90 49.24
N ALA A 4 5.55 11.57 50.53
CA ALA A 4 6.26 10.48 51.17
C ALA A 4 5.89 9.09 50.62
N GLU A 5 4.62 8.86 50.28
CA GLU A 5 4.19 7.60 49.64
C GLU A 5 4.82 7.44 48.26
N TRP A 6 5.04 8.55 47.55
CA TRP A 6 5.64 8.55 46.22
C TRP A 6 7.15 8.23 46.27
N GLU A 7 7.88 8.78 47.24
CA GLU A 7 9.29 8.45 47.44
C GLU A 7 9.50 6.99 47.85
N GLN A 8 8.63 6.48 48.72
CA GLN A 8 8.71 5.09 49.17
C GLN A 8 8.46 4.11 48.00
N LEU A 9 7.54 4.45 47.10
CA LEU A 9 7.21 3.63 45.92
C LEU A 9 8.35 3.64 44.88
N LYS A 10 9.06 4.77 44.71
CA LYS A 10 10.27 4.83 43.87
C LYS A 10 11.43 4.03 44.45
N ALA A 11 11.65 4.12 45.76
CA ALA A 11 12.71 3.37 46.44
C ALA A 11 12.47 1.86 46.34
N ASP A 12 11.22 1.42 46.52
CA ASP A 12 10.80 0.02 46.39
C ASP A 12 10.94 -0.49 44.93
N ALA A 13 10.61 0.34 43.93
CA ALA A 13 10.83 0.01 42.52
C ALA A 13 12.32 -0.08 42.14
N ALA A 14 13.16 0.83 42.66
CA ALA A 14 14.61 0.80 42.44
C ALA A 14 15.26 -0.42 43.13
N ALA A 15 14.79 -0.79 44.33
CA ALA A 15 15.21 -2.01 45.00
C ALA A 15 14.83 -3.26 44.20
N ARG A 16 13.63 -3.30 43.62
CA ARG A 16 13.17 -4.40 42.74
C ARG A 16 13.90 -4.46 41.40
N ALA A 17 14.43 -3.35 40.89
CA ALA A 17 15.22 -3.35 39.65
C ALA A 17 16.52 -4.18 39.77
N SER A 18 17.03 -4.41 40.98
CA SER A 18 18.14 -5.34 41.24
C SER A 18 17.74 -6.82 41.07
N THR A 19 16.45 -7.12 41.18
CA THR A 19 15.88 -8.42 40.79
C THR A 19 15.60 -8.35 39.29
N GLN A 20 16.66 -8.58 38.52
CA GLN A 20 16.70 -8.69 37.06
C GLN A 20 15.36 -9.16 36.49
N MET A 21 14.62 -8.24 35.85
CA MET A 21 13.38 -8.57 35.14
C MET A 21 13.69 -9.63 34.09
N ARG A 22 13.38 -10.89 34.42
CA ARG A 22 13.40 -11.99 33.46
C ARG A 22 12.18 -11.83 32.56
N LEU A 23 12.34 -11.09 31.47
CA LEU A 23 11.48 -11.28 30.31
C LEU A 23 11.51 -12.77 29.96
N ASN A 24 10.34 -13.37 29.74
CA ASN A 24 10.21 -14.74 29.27
C ASN A 24 10.78 -14.87 27.86
N SER A 25 12.09 -15.02 27.75
CA SER A 25 12.78 -15.35 26.51
C SER A 25 12.89 -16.87 26.40
N ILE A 26 12.50 -17.41 25.24
CA ILE A 26 12.65 -18.82 24.88
C ILE A 26 14.14 -19.20 24.98
N PRO A 27 14.50 -20.41 25.48
CA PRO A 27 15.89 -20.82 25.59
C PRO A 27 16.58 -20.85 24.22
N ALA A 28 17.74 -20.23 24.12
CA ALA A 28 18.60 -20.32 22.94
C ALA A 28 19.29 -21.69 22.90
N ASP A 29 19.27 -22.34 21.74
CA ASP A 29 20.01 -23.57 21.43
C ASP A 29 21.52 -23.33 21.62
N PRO A 30 22.29 -24.26 22.22
CA PRO A 30 23.68 -24.01 22.58
C PRO A 30 24.57 -24.28 21.38
N GLY A 31 24.83 -23.24 20.59
CA GLY A 31 25.67 -23.37 19.39
C GLY A 31 26.21 -22.04 18.87
N GLY A 32 27.06 -21.36 19.64
CA GLY A 32 28.06 -20.43 19.08
C GLY A 32 27.77 -18.93 19.17
N SER A 33 28.30 -18.34 20.25
CA SER A 33 28.92 -17.01 20.38
C SER A 33 28.36 -15.77 19.64
N SER A 34 28.03 -14.80 20.49
CA SER A 34 28.10 -13.34 20.31
C SER A 34 26.85 -12.59 19.81
N SER A 35 26.40 -11.67 20.68
CA SER A 35 25.67 -10.43 20.38
C SER A 35 24.21 -10.55 19.93
N GLY A 36 23.34 -10.78 20.92
CA GLY A 36 22.12 -10.01 21.16
C GLY A 36 21.29 -9.54 19.97
N GLY A 37 20.15 -10.21 19.78
CA GLY A 37 19.01 -9.69 19.02
C GLY A 37 19.01 -10.17 17.59
N GLY A 38 18.48 -11.37 17.36
CA GLY A 38 17.96 -11.76 16.06
C GLY A 38 16.84 -10.81 15.67
N LEU A 39 17.21 -9.69 15.07
CA LEU A 39 16.31 -8.86 14.31
C LEU A 39 15.83 -9.78 13.17
N SER A 40 14.59 -10.27 13.26
CA SER A 40 13.77 -10.37 12.04
C SER A 40 14.12 -9.14 11.21
N PRO A 41 14.62 -9.25 9.97
CA PRO A 41 15.21 -8.13 9.25
C PRO A 41 14.20 -6.99 9.33
N GLN A 42 14.49 -6.02 10.20
CA GLN A 42 13.52 -5.02 10.60
C GLN A 42 13.25 -4.28 9.29
N LEU A 43 12.04 -4.44 8.75
CA LEU A 43 11.65 -3.86 7.47
C LEU A 43 11.82 -2.35 7.60
N LYS A 44 13.02 -1.86 7.24
CA LYS A 44 13.37 -0.46 7.29
C LYS A 44 12.65 0.20 6.12
N SER A 45 11.40 0.58 6.38
CA SER A 45 10.63 1.43 5.50
C SER A 45 11.39 2.74 5.30
N LYS A 46 11.87 2.99 4.08
CA LYS A 46 12.56 4.23 3.74
C LYS A 46 11.52 5.23 3.23
N LYS A 47 11.31 6.33 3.95
CA LYS A 47 10.42 7.45 3.53
C LYS A 47 10.58 7.82 2.05
N GLN A 48 11.83 7.96 1.60
CA GLN A 48 12.15 8.28 0.20
C GLN A 48 11.70 7.19 -0.78
N ALA A 49 11.72 5.91 -0.39
CA ALA A 49 11.24 4.83 -1.25
C ALA A 49 9.73 4.89 -1.46
N TRP A 50 8.97 5.22 -0.41
CA TRP A 50 7.51 5.40 -0.51
C TRP A 50 7.10 6.63 -1.31
N ILE A 51 7.77 7.76 -1.09
CA ILE A 51 7.54 8.98 -1.87
C ILE A 51 7.86 8.72 -3.34
N LYS A 52 9.02 8.12 -3.64
CA LYS A 52 9.40 7.79 -5.02
C LYS A 52 8.41 6.83 -5.67
N ALA A 53 8.05 5.74 -4.99
CA ALA A 53 7.11 4.77 -5.52
C ALA A 53 5.73 5.37 -5.78
N GLY A 54 5.25 6.24 -4.88
CA GLY A 54 3.99 6.95 -5.09
C GLY A 54 4.04 7.94 -6.25
N GLY A 55 5.14 8.68 -6.38
CA GLY A 55 5.38 9.58 -7.51
C GLY A 55 5.46 8.84 -8.85
N ASP A 56 6.23 7.75 -8.92
CA ASP A 56 6.33 6.91 -10.13
C ASP A 56 4.96 6.32 -10.52
N THR A 57 4.16 5.89 -9.53
CA THR A 57 2.81 5.35 -9.75
C THR A 57 1.86 6.43 -10.29
N LYS A 58 1.98 7.69 -9.82
CA LYS A 58 1.24 8.82 -10.40
C LYS A 58 1.75 9.18 -11.79
N GLY A 59 3.06 9.05 -12.07
CA GLY A 59 3.59 9.20 -13.42
C GLY A 59 2.94 8.23 -14.41
N LEU A 60 2.70 6.98 -13.98
CA LEU A 60 1.95 6.01 -14.78
C LEU A 60 0.51 6.48 -15.05
N LYS A 61 -0.18 7.08 -14.06
CA LYS A 61 -1.51 7.68 -14.26
C LYS A 61 -1.48 8.71 -15.39
N ASP A 62 -0.47 9.56 -15.46
CA ASP A 62 -0.37 10.61 -16.47
C ASP A 62 -0.19 10.03 -17.88
N ASP A 63 0.65 9.02 -18.03
CA ASP A 63 0.85 8.34 -19.32
C ASP A 63 -0.40 7.56 -19.75
N ILE A 64 -1.10 6.91 -18.81
CA ILE A 64 -2.39 6.29 -19.08
C ILE A 64 -3.43 7.36 -19.50
N GLY A 65 -3.43 8.52 -18.87
CA GLY A 65 -4.31 9.64 -19.24
C GLY A 65 -4.09 10.07 -20.70
N LYS A 66 -2.84 10.21 -21.13
CA LYS A 66 -2.50 10.50 -22.54
C LYS A 66 -2.99 9.40 -23.48
N ALA A 67 -2.87 8.13 -23.08
CA ALA A 67 -3.36 7.00 -23.88
C ALA A 67 -4.90 7.00 -23.98
N LEU A 68 -5.60 7.33 -22.89
CA LEU A 68 -7.05 7.46 -22.87
C LEU A 68 -7.53 8.59 -23.79
N THR A 69 -6.87 9.75 -23.76
CA THR A 69 -7.17 10.85 -24.70
C THR A 69 -7.01 10.40 -26.15
N LYS A 70 -5.90 9.71 -26.48
CA LYS A 70 -5.70 9.19 -27.85
C LYS A 70 -6.76 8.16 -28.25
N LEU A 71 -7.22 7.33 -27.32
CA LEU A 71 -8.28 6.37 -27.56
C LEU A 71 -9.61 7.08 -27.88
N GLU A 72 -9.95 8.12 -27.11
CA GLU A 72 -11.15 8.95 -27.34
C GLU A 72 -11.08 9.72 -28.66
N GLU A 73 -9.91 10.29 -28.98
CA GLU A 73 -9.66 10.94 -30.27
C GLU A 73 -9.80 9.95 -31.43
N GLY A 74 -9.28 8.73 -31.29
CA GLY A 74 -9.38 7.68 -32.30
C GLY A 74 -10.81 7.17 -32.54
N GLN A 75 -11.71 7.36 -31.58
CA GLN A 75 -13.14 7.06 -31.74
C GLN A 75 -13.90 8.15 -32.52
N SER A 76 -13.30 9.33 -32.66
CA SER A 76 -13.95 10.46 -33.33
C SER A 76 -14.18 10.15 -34.81
N GLY A 77 -15.36 10.50 -35.32
CA GLY A 77 -15.72 10.33 -36.73
C GLY A 77 -16.48 9.04 -37.06
N LEU A 78 -16.81 8.19 -36.09
CA LEU A 78 -17.60 6.98 -36.32
C LEU A 78 -19.05 7.24 -36.77
N GLY A 79 -19.58 8.45 -36.53
CA GLY A 79 -20.92 8.87 -36.98
C GLY A 79 -22.06 8.04 -36.38
N ASP A 80 -23.20 8.01 -37.07
CA ASP A 80 -24.31 7.12 -36.72
C ASP A 80 -24.00 5.69 -37.17
N THR A 81 -23.96 4.76 -36.22
CA THR A 81 -23.65 3.34 -36.44
C THR A 81 -24.90 2.48 -36.62
N THR A 82 -26.08 3.10 -36.71
CA THR A 82 -27.36 2.39 -36.79
C THR A 82 -27.39 1.43 -37.99
N GLY A 83 -27.66 0.16 -37.72
CA GLY A 83 -27.76 -0.90 -38.73
C GLY A 83 -26.44 -1.58 -39.12
N LEU A 84 -25.28 -1.11 -38.64
CA LEU A 84 -23.98 -1.74 -38.87
C LEU A 84 -23.51 -2.48 -37.62
N GLN A 85 -23.68 -3.80 -37.60
CA GLN A 85 -23.29 -4.66 -36.48
C GLN A 85 -21.81 -4.52 -36.08
N SER A 86 -20.91 -4.38 -37.07
CA SER A 86 -19.49 -4.18 -36.81
C SER A 86 -19.20 -2.85 -36.11
N ALA A 87 -19.94 -1.80 -36.44
CA ALA A 87 -19.79 -0.48 -35.84
C ALA A 87 -20.37 -0.45 -34.41
N THR A 88 -21.49 -1.14 -34.17
CA THR A 88 -22.02 -1.36 -32.81
C THR A 88 -21.02 -2.13 -31.93
N ALA A 89 -20.50 -3.26 -32.43
CA ALA A 89 -19.52 -4.06 -31.69
C ALA A 89 -18.22 -3.27 -31.41
N GLN A 90 -17.78 -2.46 -32.36
CA GLN A 90 -16.63 -1.57 -32.18
C GLN A 90 -16.87 -0.53 -31.07
N LYS A 91 -18.06 0.05 -31.01
CA LYS A 91 -18.43 1.03 -29.97
C LYS A 91 -18.48 0.40 -28.58
N GLU A 92 -19.07 -0.78 -28.46
CA GLU A 92 -19.09 -1.54 -27.20
C GLU A 92 -17.68 -1.88 -26.71
N LEU A 93 -16.79 -2.29 -27.64
CA LEU A 93 -15.38 -2.52 -27.33
C LEU A 93 -14.70 -1.24 -26.85
N PHE A 94 -14.89 -0.12 -27.55
CA PHE A 94 -14.35 1.18 -27.15
C PHE A 94 -14.83 1.58 -25.74
N ASP A 95 -16.13 1.50 -25.46
CA ASP A 95 -16.69 1.87 -24.17
C ASP A 95 -16.13 1.00 -23.03
N SER A 96 -15.96 -0.31 -23.28
CA SER A 96 -15.33 -1.23 -22.33
C SER A 96 -13.87 -0.87 -22.05
N TRP A 97 -13.07 -0.62 -23.10
CA TRP A 97 -11.66 -0.27 -22.94
C TRP A 97 -11.47 1.10 -22.29
N ARG A 98 -12.28 2.08 -22.69
CA ARG A 98 -12.28 3.43 -22.11
C ARG A 98 -12.50 3.35 -20.61
N ARG A 99 -13.52 2.59 -20.18
CA ARG A 99 -13.83 2.37 -18.76
C ARG A 99 -12.65 1.71 -18.03
N TYR A 100 -12.16 0.59 -18.55
CA TYR A 100 -11.04 -0.13 -17.93
C TYR A 100 -9.79 0.76 -17.77
N VAL A 101 -9.37 1.46 -18.82
CA VAL A 101 -8.19 2.33 -18.79
C VAL A 101 -8.38 3.51 -17.83
N HIS A 102 -9.57 4.09 -17.79
CA HIS A 102 -9.93 5.12 -16.80
C HIS A 102 -9.78 4.59 -15.36
N ASP A 103 -10.27 3.38 -15.09
CA ASP A 103 -10.24 2.80 -13.75
C ASP A 103 -8.82 2.41 -13.32
N VAL A 104 -7.98 1.88 -14.23
CA VAL A 104 -6.54 1.70 -14.00
C VAL A 104 -5.85 3.03 -13.68
N SER A 105 -6.15 4.09 -14.43
CA SER A 105 -5.61 5.45 -14.19
C SER A 105 -5.99 5.95 -12.79
N GLY A 106 -7.26 5.80 -12.43
CA GLY A 106 -7.77 6.12 -11.09
C GLY A 106 -7.04 5.35 -9.99
N ARG A 107 -6.88 4.04 -10.16
CA ARG A 107 -6.16 3.17 -9.20
C ARG A 107 -4.71 3.60 -9.01
N CYS A 108 -4.02 3.96 -10.08
CA CYS A 108 -2.65 4.49 -10.00
C CYS A 108 -2.62 5.81 -9.21
N GLY A 109 -3.60 6.70 -9.42
CA GLY A 109 -3.74 7.94 -8.66
C GLY A 109 -3.94 7.72 -7.16
N ASP A 110 -4.90 6.87 -6.81
CA ASP A 110 -5.25 6.58 -5.41
C ASP A 110 -4.12 5.85 -4.69
N LEU A 111 -3.52 4.83 -5.33
CA LEU A 111 -2.41 4.07 -4.77
C LEU A 111 -1.17 4.95 -4.62
N GLY A 112 -0.80 5.70 -5.65
CA GLY A 112 0.35 6.60 -5.60
C GLY A 112 0.20 7.67 -4.53
N GLY A 113 -1.01 8.23 -4.37
CA GLY A 113 -1.33 9.17 -3.30
C GLY A 113 -1.32 8.55 -1.90
N LEU A 114 -1.69 7.27 -1.75
CA LEU A 114 -1.53 6.55 -0.48
C LEU A 114 -0.04 6.38 -0.14
N MET A 115 0.76 5.89 -1.09
CA MET A 115 2.20 5.64 -0.90
C MET A 115 2.96 6.91 -0.51
N GLU A 116 2.73 8.02 -1.20
CA GLU A 116 3.35 9.30 -0.84
C GLU A 116 2.98 9.76 0.56
N ARG A 117 1.70 9.68 0.96
CA ARG A 117 1.25 10.07 2.30
C ARG A 117 1.85 9.19 3.39
N SER A 118 1.89 7.88 3.17
CA SER A 118 2.54 6.93 4.07
C SER A 118 4.02 7.25 4.25
N GLY A 119 4.72 7.66 3.17
CA GLY A 119 6.11 8.08 3.23
C GLY A 119 6.32 9.46 3.88
N HIS A 120 5.46 10.44 3.60
CA HIS A 120 5.65 11.82 4.06
C HIS A 120 5.49 11.94 5.57
N GLU A 121 4.42 11.35 6.10
CA GLU A 121 3.95 11.66 7.44
C GLU A 121 4.36 10.64 8.51
N PHE A 122 4.69 9.37 8.17
CA PHE A 122 4.75 8.25 9.13
C PHE A 122 3.55 8.21 10.13
N TRP A 123 2.49 9.01 9.89
CA TRP A 123 1.39 9.21 10.82
C TRP A 123 0.32 8.12 10.71
N MET A 124 0.37 7.35 9.62
CA MET A 124 -0.49 6.20 9.44
C MET A 124 0.20 5.01 10.06
N LEU A 125 -0.51 4.35 10.97
CA LEU A 125 -0.12 3.02 11.40
C LEU A 125 -0.28 2.07 10.19
N ASP A 126 0.45 0.96 10.20
CA ASP A 126 0.32 -0.07 9.15
C ASP A 126 -1.13 -0.55 8.99
N SER A 127 -1.91 -0.56 10.08
CA SER A 127 -3.34 -0.86 10.05
C SER A 127 -4.16 0.14 9.24
N ASP A 128 -3.81 1.44 9.30
CA ASP A 128 -4.49 2.48 8.54
C ASP A 128 -4.12 2.40 7.07
N VAL A 129 -2.84 2.18 6.78
CA VAL A 129 -2.37 1.94 5.40
C VAL A 129 -3.08 0.73 4.80
N LYS A 130 -3.20 -0.37 5.57
CA LYS A 130 -3.96 -1.55 5.16
C LYS A 130 -5.42 -1.22 4.90
N ALA A 131 -6.10 -0.53 5.81
CA ALA A 131 -7.50 -0.17 5.64
C ALA A 131 -7.75 0.69 4.40
N GLN A 132 -6.82 1.59 4.06
CA GLN A 132 -6.89 2.38 2.83
C GLN A 132 -6.63 1.52 1.58
N LEU A 133 -5.68 0.59 1.65
CA LEU A 133 -5.42 -0.33 0.54
C LEU A 133 -6.64 -1.23 0.27
N ASP A 134 -7.29 -1.74 1.32
CA ASP A 134 -8.50 -2.55 1.21
C ASP A 134 -9.64 -1.73 0.55
N LYS A 135 -9.81 -0.45 0.90
CA LYS A 135 -10.76 0.46 0.23
C LYS A 135 -10.45 0.67 -1.25
N ILE A 136 -9.18 0.87 -1.61
CA ILE A 136 -8.76 1.00 -3.01
C ILE A 136 -9.04 -0.31 -3.76
N SER A 137 -8.75 -1.46 -3.15
CA SER A 137 -9.03 -2.77 -3.74
C SER A 137 -10.52 -2.98 -4.01
N ILE A 138 -11.39 -2.56 -3.09
CA ILE A 138 -12.85 -2.65 -3.27
C ILE A 138 -13.32 -1.69 -4.37
N LYS A 139 -12.79 -0.46 -4.40
CA LYS A 139 -13.16 0.56 -5.38
C LYS A 139 -12.87 0.13 -6.83
N TYR A 140 -11.78 -0.60 -7.04
CA TYR A 140 -11.30 -1.03 -8.36
C TYR A 140 -11.37 -2.55 -8.55
N GLN A 141 -12.39 -3.19 -7.96
CA GLN A 141 -12.57 -4.64 -7.99
C GLN A 141 -12.79 -5.18 -9.42
N ASP A 142 -13.32 -4.34 -10.32
CA ASP A 142 -13.52 -4.64 -11.75
C ASP A 142 -12.23 -4.60 -12.57
N THR A 143 -11.12 -4.16 -11.96
CA THR A 143 -9.80 -4.17 -12.57
C THR A 143 -9.01 -5.36 -12.03
N ASP A 144 -9.38 -6.56 -12.47
CA ASP A 144 -8.72 -7.80 -12.05
C ASP A 144 -7.20 -7.69 -12.16
N PRO A 145 -6.43 -8.14 -11.15
CA PRO A 145 -4.97 -8.11 -11.20
C PRO A 145 -4.47 -9.02 -12.34
N LEU A 146 -4.07 -8.42 -13.46
CA LEU A 146 -3.51 -9.15 -14.62
C LEU A 146 -2.10 -9.72 -14.40
N GLY A 147 -1.55 -9.66 -13.19
CA GLY A 147 -0.21 -10.18 -12.86
C GLY A 147 -0.10 -10.63 -11.39
N GLY A 148 0.63 -11.72 -11.15
CA GLY A 148 0.88 -12.24 -9.80
C GLY A 148 0.10 -13.49 -9.40
N HIS A 149 -0.65 -14.11 -10.31
CA HIS A 149 -1.15 -15.47 -10.09
C HIS A 149 0.02 -16.46 -10.12
N SER A 150 0.74 -16.57 -9.01
CA SER A 150 1.53 -17.76 -8.74
C SER A 150 0.52 -18.92 -8.69
N LYS A 151 0.41 -19.68 -9.78
CA LYS A 151 -0.06 -21.06 -9.67
C LYS A 151 1.00 -21.73 -8.80
N GLY A 152 0.68 -21.87 -7.52
CA GLY A 152 1.52 -22.57 -6.56
C GLY A 152 1.91 -23.93 -7.14
N LYS A 153 3.20 -24.24 -7.03
CA LYS A 153 3.69 -25.61 -7.12
C LYS A 153 3.35 -26.34 -5.83
#